data_AF-A0A352Q428-F1
#
_entry.id   AF-A0A352Q428-F1
#
_cell.length_a   1.000
_cell.length_b   1.000
_cell.length_c   1.000
_cell.angle_alpha   90.00
_cell.angle_beta   90.00
_cell.angle_gamma   90.00
#
_symmetry.space_group_name_H-M   'P 1'
#
loop_
_entity.id
_entity.type
_entity.pdbx_description
1 polymer ?
#
loop_
_entity_poly.entity_id
_entity_poly.type
_entity_poly.pdbx_seq_one_letter_code
_entity_poly.pdbx_strand_id
1 'polypeptide(L)'
;LFGTVWGIMHAFRGLANVQQATLATVAPGISEALVATAMGLFAAIPAVLAYNRFSANADVLYNGYDTFANEFSSILHRRVHSQ
;
A
#
# COMPACT_ATOMS: atom_id res chain seq x y z
N LEU A 1 -3.20 2.00 11.46
CA LEU A 1 -2.29 2.41 12.56
C LEU A 1 -2.81 3.63 13.31
N PHE A 2 -3.12 4.75 12.66
CA PHE A 2 -3.68 5.91 13.37
C PHE A 2 -4.98 5.60 14.13
N GLY A 3 -5.94 4.92 13.50
CA GLY A 3 -7.21 4.56 14.13
C GLY A 3 -7.08 3.68 15.38
N THR A 4 -6.04 2.84 15.45
CA THR A 4 -5.82 1.99 16.62
C THR A 4 -5.25 2.78 17.79
N VAL A 5 -4.29 3.66 17.51
CA VAL A 5 -3.72 4.57 18.51
C VAL A 5 -4.81 5.50 19.04
N TRP A 6 -5.67 6.01 18.16
CA TRP A 6 -6.80 6.84 18.55
C TRP A 6 -7.82 6.11 19.44
N GLY A 7 -8.24 4.90 19.05
CA GLY A 7 -9.19 4.09 19.81
C GLY A 7 -8.67 3.70 21.19
N ILE A 8 -7.39 3.28 21.26
CA ILE A 8 -6.73 2.97 22.53
C ILE A 8 -6.64 4.24 23.40
N MET A 9 -6.19 5.37 22.84
CA MET A 9 -6.10 6.63 23.57
C MET A 9 -7.46 7.09 24.12
N HIS A 10 -8.53 6.92 23.36
CA HIS A 10 -9.90 7.22 23.80
C HIS A 10 -10.34 6.28 24.95
N ALA A 11 -10.07 4.98 24.83
CA ALA A 11 -10.37 3.99 25.87
C ALA A 11 -9.66 4.32 27.20
N PHE A 12 -8.37 4.69 27.14
CA PHE A 12 -7.61 5.07 28.33
C PHE A 12 -8.02 6.43 28.92
N ARG A 13 -8.41 7.42 28.10
CA ARG A 13 -8.98 8.68 28.63
C ARG A 13 -10.31 8.46 29.34
N GLY A 14 -11.14 7.54 28.86
CA GLY A 14 -12.37 7.14 29.53
C GLY A 14 -12.14 6.60 30.95
N LEU A 15 -11.01 5.91 31.17
CA LEU A 15 -10.61 5.43 32.51
C LEU A 15 -10.07 6.52 33.43
N ALA A 16 -9.45 7.58 32.90
CA ALA A 16 -8.79 8.61 33.70
C ALA A 16 -9.75 9.37 34.64
N ASN A 17 -11.06 9.36 34.34
CA ASN A 17 -12.10 10.02 35.13
C ASN A 17 -12.86 9.06 36.07
N VAL A 18 -12.49 7.77 36.13
CA VAL A 18 -13.22 6.76 36.91
C VAL A 18 -12.37 6.26 38.09
N GLN A 19 -12.96 6.28 39.28
CA GLN A 19 -12.26 5.96 40.52
C GLN A 19 -11.94 4.46 40.67
N GLN A 20 -12.66 3.60 39.93
CA GLN A 20 -12.46 2.15 39.92
C GLN A 20 -12.51 1.65 38.47
N ALA A 21 -11.32 1.47 37.87
CA ALA A 21 -11.17 0.96 36.51
C ALA A 21 -11.36 -0.57 36.48
N THR A 22 -12.18 -1.08 35.57
CA THR A 22 -12.29 -2.53 35.32
C THR A 22 -11.93 -2.85 33.88
N LEU A 23 -11.42 -4.06 33.62
CA LEU A 23 -11.08 -4.50 32.25
C LEU A 23 -12.28 -4.46 31.30
N ALA A 24 -13.49 -4.67 31.83
CA ALA A 24 -14.73 -4.61 31.07
C ALA A 24 -15.01 -3.21 30.50
N THR A 25 -14.55 -2.12 31.12
CA THR A 25 -14.82 -0.77 30.63
C THR A 25 -13.90 -0.34 29.47
N VAL A 26 -12.75 -0.98 29.28
CA VAL A 26 -11.83 -0.71 28.15
C VAL A 26 -11.90 -1.71 27.01
N ALA A 27 -12.44 -2.91 27.26
CA ALA A 27 -12.54 -3.97 26.26
C ALA A 27 -13.22 -3.52 24.94
N PRO A 28 -14.29 -2.71 24.93
CA PRO A 28 -14.91 -2.24 23.68
C PRO A 28 -13.97 -1.39 22.82
N GLY A 29 -13.29 -0.40 23.41
CA GLY A 29 -12.41 0.51 22.67
C GLY A 29 -11.15 -0.18 22.11
N ILE A 30 -10.67 -1.22 22.79
CA ILE A 30 -9.57 -2.05 22.28
C ILE A 30 -10.06 -2.94 21.12
N SER A 31 -11.27 -3.49 21.19
CA SER A 31 -11.86 -4.28 20.10
C SER A 31 -12.01 -3.45 18.82
N GLU A 32 -12.54 -2.23 18.93
CA GLU A 32 -12.66 -1.30 17.79
C GLU A 32 -11.29 -0.95 17.20
N ALA A 33 -10.28 -0.73 18.05
CA ALA A 33 -8.92 -0.52 17.59
C ALA A 33 -8.39 -1.74 16.79
N LEU A 34 -8.65 -2.98 17.22
CA LEU A 34 -8.23 -4.17 16.48
C LEU A 34 -8.90 -4.27 15.10
N VAL A 35 -10.19 -3.95 15.01
CA VAL A 35 -10.93 -3.92 13.73
C VAL A 35 -10.32 -2.90 12.76
N ALA A 36 -9.91 -1.73 13.26
CA ALA A 36 -9.25 -0.72 12.43
C ALA A 36 -7.90 -1.21 11.84
N THR A 37 -7.16 -2.07 12.54
CA THR A 37 -5.97 -2.73 11.95
C THR A 37 -6.35 -3.75 10.88
N ALA A 38 -7.36 -4.59 11.15
CA ALA A 38 -7.81 -5.60 10.21
C ALA A 38 -8.28 -4.96 8.89
N MET A 39 -9.04 -3.87 8.95
CA MET A 39 -9.44 -3.11 7.76
C MET A 39 -8.24 -2.48 7.04
N GLY A 40 -7.26 -1.97 7.78
CA GLY A 40 -6.03 -1.43 7.20
C GLY A 40 -5.25 -2.48 6.40
N LEU A 41 -5.10 -3.69 6.95
CA LEU A 41 -4.45 -4.80 6.25
C LEU A 41 -5.28 -5.28 5.05
N PHE A 42 -6.60 -5.36 5.20
CA PHE A 42 -7.51 -5.72 4.13
C PHE A 42 -7.45 -4.75 2.95
N ALA A 43 -7.25 -3.45 3.20
CA ALA A 43 -7.05 -2.46 2.14
C ALA A 43 -5.62 -2.50 1.56
N ALA A 44 -4.60 -2.65 2.40
CA ALA A 44 -3.21 -2.54 2.00
C ALA A 44 -2.72 -3.73 1.14
N ILE A 45 -3.08 -4.97 1.50
CA ILE A 45 -2.57 -6.16 0.80
C ILE A 45 -3.01 -6.19 -0.67
N PRO A 46 -4.32 -6.04 -1.01
CA PRO A 46 -4.76 -6.04 -2.40
C PRO A 46 -4.20 -4.85 -3.19
N ALA A 47 -4.08 -3.67 -2.56
CA ALA A 47 -3.53 -2.49 -3.20
C ALA A 47 -2.06 -2.70 -3.64
N VAL A 48 -1.24 -3.31 -2.77
CA VAL A 48 0.16 -3.61 -3.09
C VAL A 48 0.27 -4.68 -4.17
N LEU A 49 -0.59 -5.72 -4.15
CA LEU A 49 -0.64 -6.73 -5.21
C LEU A 49 -0.99 -6.12 -6.57
N ALA A 50 -1.98 -5.23 -6.60
CA ALA A 50 -2.38 -4.52 -7.82
C ALA A 50 -1.25 -3.62 -8.33
N TYR A 51 -0.64 -2.84 -7.43
CA TYR A 51 0.50 -1.97 -7.77
C TYR A 51 1.65 -2.77 -8.40
N ASN A 52 2.06 -3.87 -7.77
CA ASN A 52 3.15 -4.70 -8.29
C ASN A 52 2.82 -5.28 -9.66
N ARG A 53 1.57 -5.73 -9.87
CA ARG A 53 1.13 -6.26 -11.17
C ARG A 53 1.15 -5.19 -12.25
N PHE A 54 0.63 -4.00 -11.97
CA PHE A 54 0.60 -2.91 -12.94
C PHE A 54 2.00 -2.36 -13.23
N SER A 55 2.87 -2.27 -12.23
CA SER A 55 4.26 -1.88 -12.40
C SER A 55 4.99 -2.86 -13.32
N ALA A 56 4.88 -4.17 -13.06
CA ALA A 56 5.50 -5.19 -13.89
C ALA A 56 5.00 -5.13 -15.35
N ASN A 57 3.70 -4.91 -15.56
CA ASN A 57 3.14 -4.77 -16.90
C ASN A 57 3.65 -3.50 -17.61
N ALA A 58 3.79 -2.39 -16.88
CA ALA A 58 4.33 -1.15 -17.42
C ALA A 58 5.80 -1.32 -17.83
N ASP A 59 6.59 -2.02 -17.02
CA ASP A 59 7.99 -2.31 -17.31
C ASP A 59 8.15 -3.16 -18.58
N VAL A 60 7.30 -4.19 -18.75
CA VAL A 60 7.28 -5.01 -19.97
C VAL A 60 6.97 -4.16 -21.21
N LEU A 61 5.99 -3.27 -21.11
CA LEU A 61 5.65 -2.37 -22.22
C LEU A 61 6.80 -1.41 -22.55
N TYR A 62 7.40 -0.81 -21.53
CA TYR A 62 8.53 0.10 -21.67
C TYR A 62 9.73 -0.58 -22.34
N ASN A 63 10.09 -1.78 -21.88
CA ASN A 63 11.18 -2.56 -22.46
C ASN A 63 10.92 -2.92 -23.93
N GLY A 64 9.66 -3.19 -24.30
CA GLY A 64 9.29 -3.43 -25.69
C GLY A 64 9.50 -2.19 -26.57
N TYR A 65 9.17 -1.00 -26.04
CA TYR A 65 9.37 0.26 -26.75
C TYR A 65 10.85 0.58 -26.92
N ASP A 66 11.66 0.36 -25.88
CA ASP A 66 13.11 0.55 -25.93
C ASP A 66 13.77 -0.41 -26.94
N THR A 67 13.38 -1.68 -26.93
CA THR A 67 13.83 -2.68 -27.92
C THR A 67 13.50 -2.22 -29.35
N PHE A 68 12.25 -1.79 -29.59
CA PHE A 68 11.83 -1.29 -30.89
C PHE A 68 12.64 -0.05 -31.33
N ALA A 69 12.86 0.91 -30.45
CA ALA A 69 13.63 2.12 -30.73
C ALA A 69 15.08 1.79 -31.11
N ASN A 70 15.70 0.86 -30.38
CA ASN A 70 17.06 0.39 -30.66
C ASN A 70 17.15 -0.33 -32.01
N GLU A 71 16.22 -1.23 -32.31
CA GLU A 71 16.16 -1.91 -33.61
C GLU A 71 15.96 -0.92 -34.76
N PHE A 72 15.03 0.03 -34.60
CA PHE A 72 14.76 1.06 -35.59
C PHE A 72 16.01 1.93 -35.86
N SER A 73 16.70 2.36 -34.80
CA SER A 73 17.97 3.09 -34.90
C SER A 73 19.03 2.28 -35.63
N SER A 74 19.16 0.99 -35.32
CA SER A 74 20.12 0.10 -35.96
C SER A 74 19.88 -0.05 -37.48
N ILE A 75 18.60 -0.14 -37.88
CA ILE A 75 18.21 -0.26 -39.29
C ILE A 75 18.51 1.05 -40.04
N LEU A 76 18.19 2.20 -39.45
CA LEU A 76 18.50 3.51 -40.02
C LEU A 76 20.01 3.69 -40.18
N HIS A 77 20.79 3.39 -39.15
CA HIS A 77 22.25 3.49 -39.18
C HIS A 77 22.84 2.64 -40.32
N ARG A 78 22.35 1.40 -40.47
CA ARG A 78 22.79 0.49 -41.54
C ARG A 78 22.45 1.03 -42.93
N ARG A 79 21.26 1.61 -43.13
CA ARG A 79 20.85 2.18 -44.43
C ARG A 79 21.61 3.46 -44.80
N VAL A 80 21.98 4.27 -43.81
CA VAL A 80 22.76 5.50 -44.02
C VAL A 80 24.22 5.19 -44.40
N HIS A 81 24.81 4.14 -43.82
CA HIS A 81 26.21 3.75 -44.12
C HIS A 81 26.35 2.78 -45.31
N SER A 82 25.24 2.26 -45.85
CA SER A 82 25.25 1.39 -47.04
C SER A 82 25.10 2.17 -48.37
N GLN A 83 25.24 3.49 -48.34
CA GLN A 83 25.37 4.40 -49.48
C GLN A 83 26.80 4.96 -49.48
#